data_AF-A0A3B1CHF9-F1
#
_entry.id   AF-A0A3B1CHF9-F1
#
_cell.length_a   1.000
_cell.length_b   1.000
_cell.length_c   1.000
_cell.angle_alpha   90.00
_cell.angle_beta   90.00
_cell.angle_gamma   90.00
#
_symmetry.space_group_name_H-M   'P 1'
#
loop_
_entity.id
_entity.type
_entity.pdbx_description
1 polymer ?
#
loop_
_entity_poly.entity_id
_entity_poly.type
_entity_poly.pdbx_seq_one_letter_code
_entity_poly.pdbx_strand_id
1 'polypeptide(L)'
;MRKLKVVEFTPTLGLGGTEKVLYEFCKHLDKDKFDVLACAFESVEESGGKQALTDIGIDVRISSKNYLADYLEGLNADIFHIHHGGWGDMGAPSRRQNKPVYR
;
A
#
# COMPACT_ATOMS: atom_id res chain seq x y z
N MET A 1 -12.01 16.94 -12.73
CA MET A 1 -11.50 16.87 -11.33
C MET A 1 -10.11 16.28 -11.38
N ARG A 2 -9.22 16.60 -10.42
CA ARG A 2 -7.92 15.91 -10.34
C ARG A 2 -8.11 14.47 -9.85
N LYS A 3 -7.23 13.55 -10.25
CA LYS A 3 -7.19 12.21 -9.68
C LYS A 3 -6.78 12.28 -8.20
N LEU A 4 -7.36 11.40 -7.38
CA LEU A 4 -6.95 11.20 -5.99
C LEU A 4 -5.74 10.27 -5.95
N LYS A 5 -4.70 10.68 -5.25
CA LYS A 5 -3.50 9.87 -5.03
C LYS A 5 -3.75 8.90 -3.89
N VAL A 6 -3.65 7.61 -4.18
CA VAL A 6 -3.87 6.54 -3.21
C VAL A 6 -2.58 5.77 -3.04
N VAL A 7 -2.15 5.64 -1.78
CA VAL A 7 -1.05 4.76 -1.41
C VAL A 7 -1.64 3.52 -0.76
N GLU A 8 -1.49 2.40 -1.46
CA GLU A 8 -1.88 1.08 -0.99
C GLU A 8 -0.67 0.42 -0.35
N PHE A 9 -0.70 0.21 0.96
CA PHE A 9 0.42 -0.34 1.71
C PHE A 9 0.14 -1.77 2.17
N THR A 10 1.11 -2.66 2.02
CA THR A 10 1.11 -3.98 2.66
C THR A 10 2.51 -4.32 3.18
N PRO A 11 2.68 -5.04 4.32
CA PRO A 11 4.01 -5.33 4.85
C PRO A 11 4.90 -6.13 3.87
N THR A 12 4.31 -7.06 3.14
CA THR A 12 5.02 -7.98 2.23
C THR A 12 4.27 -8.11 0.91
N LEU A 13 5.01 -8.33 -0.17
CA LEU A 13 4.45 -8.81 -1.44
C LEU A 13 4.83 -10.28 -1.66
N GLY A 14 4.00 -11.19 -1.15
CA GLY A 14 4.23 -12.64 -1.18
C GLY A 14 3.11 -13.50 -1.80
N LEU A 15 2.15 -12.91 -2.53
CA LEU A 15 0.91 -13.59 -3.03
C LEU A 15 0.05 -14.26 -1.94
N GLY A 16 0.19 -13.84 -0.68
CA GLY A 16 -0.70 -14.20 0.41
C GLY A 16 -2.12 -13.67 0.23
N GLY A 17 -2.99 -13.94 1.20
CA GLY A 17 -4.40 -13.51 1.14
C GLY A 17 -4.53 -11.98 1.06
N THR A 18 -3.74 -11.26 1.85
CA THR A 18 -3.70 -9.79 1.87
C THR A 18 -3.28 -9.22 0.51
N GLU A 19 -2.25 -9.78 -0.10
CA GLU A 19 -1.71 -9.36 -1.39
C GLU A 19 -2.69 -9.63 -2.53
N LYS A 20 -3.44 -10.75 -2.47
CA LYS A 20 -4.52 -11.02 -3.43
C LYS A 20 -5.64 -10.01 -3.33
N VAL A 21 -6.00 -9.60 -2.12
CA VAL A 21 -7.00 -8.55 -1.90
C VAL A 21 -6.51 -7.20 -2.43
N LEU A 22 -5.26 -6.83 -2.14
CA LEU A 22 -4.61 -5.65 -2.72
C LEU A 22 -4.65 -5.69 -4.26
N TYR A 23 -4.29 -6.82 -4.87
CA TYR A 23 -4.33 -6.99 -6.31
C TYR A 23 -5.74 -6.80 -6.89
N GLU A 24 -6.75 -7.49 -6.35
CA GLU A 24 -8.13 -7.36 -6.84
C GLU A 24 -8.68 -5.94 -6.63
N PHE A 25 -8.32 -5.29 -5.52
CA PHE A 25 -8.67 -3.89 -5.28
C PHE A 25 -8.10 -2.97 -6.35
N CYS A 26 -6.79 -3.04 -6.59
CA CYS A 26 -6.10 -2.23 -7.59
C CYS A 26 -6.59 -2.51 -9.03
N LYS A 27 -6.89 -3.77 -9.34
CA LYS A 27 -7.38 -4.21 -10.66
C LYS A 27 -8.75 -3.61 -11.00
N HIS A 28 -9.61 -3.43 -10.00
CA HIS A 28 -10.98 -2.94 -10.20
C HIS A 28 -11.16 -1.44 -9.90
N LEU A 29 -10.09 -0.75 -9.50
CA LEU A 29 -10.14 0.67 -9.21
C LEU A 29 -10.31 1.50 -10.50
N ASP A 30 -11.13 2.55 -10.42
CA ASP A 30 -11.35 3.49 -11.51
C ASP A 30 -10.12 4.37 -11.75
N LYS A 31 -9.30 3.99 -12.73
CA LYS A 31 -8.04 4.67 -13.08
C LYS A 31 -8.23 6.09 -13.62
N ASP A 32 -9.45 6.51 -13.97
CA ASP A 32 -9.72 7.89 -14.36
C ASP A 32 -9.91 8.80 -13.15
N LYS A 33 -10.21 8.21 -11.98
CA LYS A 33 -10.41 8.93 -10.71
C LYS A 33 -9.24 8.79 -9.74
N PHE A 34 -8.49 7.69 -9.82
CA PHE A 34 -7.46 7.36 -8.85
C PHE A 34 -6.10 7.16 -9.52
N ASP A 35 -5.07 7.69 -8.87
CA ASP A 35 -3.65 7.50 -9.17
C ASP A 35 -3.06 6.66 -8.03
N VAL A 36 -2.64 5.43 -8.32
CA VAL A 36 -2.38 4.41 -7.29
C VAL A 36 -0.91 4.05 -7.25
N LEU A 37 -0.36 4.06 -6.05
CA LEU A 37 0.95 3.54 -5.74
C LEU A 37 0.83 2.40 -4.72
N ALA A 38 1.35 1.22 -5.05
CA ALA A 38 1.51 0.14 -4.10
C ALA A 38 2.87 0.24 -3.39
N CYS A 39 2.88 0.09 -2.07
CA CYS A 39 4.06 0.17 -1.23
C CYS A 39 4.18 -1.07 -0.33
N ALA A 40 5.40 -1.60 -0.19
CA ALA A 40 5.68 -2.68 0.75
C ALA A 40 7.07 -2.58 1.37
N PHE A 41 7.28 -3.28 2.48
CA PHE A 41 8.63 -3.38 3.06
C PHE A 41 9.51 -4.36 2.32
N GLU A 42 8.90 -5.45 1.85
CA GLU A 42 9.60 -6.59 1.28
C GLU A 42 8.79 -7.12 0.09
N SER A 43 9.49 -7.63 -0.92
CA SER A 43 8.91 -8.36 -2.04
C SER A 43 9.59 -9.71 -2.13
N VAL A 44 8.79 -10.77 -2.18
CA VAL A 44 9.28 -12.12 -2.44
C VAL A 44 9.29 -12.29 -3.95
N GLU A 45 10.44 -12.11 -4.60
CA GLU A 45 10.57 -12.11 -6.07
C GLU A 45 9.94 -13.37 -6.71
N GLU A 46 10.16 -14.56 -6.12
CA GLU A 46 9.60 -15.82 -6.62
C GLU A 46 8.07 -15.91 -6.49
N SER A 47 7.45 -15.08 -5.65
CA SER A 47 6.00 -15.06 -5.49
C SER A 47 5.28 -14.34 -6.62
N GLY A 48 5.95 -13.51 -7.42
CA GLY A 48 5.31 -12.76 -8.50
C GLY A 48 4.32 -11.67 -8.05
N GLY A 49 4.17 -11.39 -6.75
CA GLY A 49 3.22 -10.38 -6.25
C GLY A 49 3.48 -8.97 -6.78
N LYS A 50 4.75 -8.55 -6.81
CA LYS A 50 5.16 -7.29 -7.45
C LYS A 50 4.86 -7.29 -8.94
N GLN A 51 5.19 -8.37 -9.65
CA GLN A 51 4.96 -8.49 -11.09
C GLN A 51 3.47 -8.39 -11.43
N ALA A 52 2.61 -9.06 -10.66
CA ALA A 52 1.16 -9.05 -10.86
C ALA A 52 0.58 -7.62 -10.77
N LEU A 53 1.06 -6.80 -9.82
CA LEU A 53 0.64 -5.40 -9.69
C LEU A 53 1.17 -4.54 -10.85
N THR A 54 2.43 -4.71 -11.24
CA THR A 54 2.99 -3.96 -12.38
C THR A 54 2.30 -4.32 -13.69
N ASP A 55 1.90 -5.59 -13.90
CA ASP A 55 1.22 -6.07 -15.11
C ASP A 55 -0.16 -5.41 -15.29
N ILE A 56 -0.83 -5.04 -14.20
CA ILE A 56 -2.10 -4.29 -14.25
C ILE A 56 -1.88 -2.77 -14.25
N GLY A 57 -0.63 -2.30 -14.41
CA GLY A 57 -0.27 -0.89 -14.52
C GLY A 57 -0.25 -0.13 -13.20
N ILE A 58 0.07 -0.80 -12.10
CA ILE A 58 0.23 -0.19 -10.78
C ILE A 58 1.73 -0.04 -10.49
N ASP A 59 2.14 1.17 -10.11
CA ASP A 59 3.50 1.40 -9.66
C ASP A 59 3.71 0.74 -8.31
N VAL A 60 4.82 0.00 -8.17
CA VAL A 60 5.18 -0.69 -6.94
C VAL A 60 6.49 -0.15 -6.41
N ARG A 61 6.52 0.22 -5.13
CA ARG A 61 7.70 0.71 -4.42
C ARG A 61 7.98 -0.17 -3.21
N ILE A 62 9.23 -0.61 -3.10
CA ILE A 62 9.73 -1.32 -1.92
C ILE A 62 10.60 -0.34 -1.13
N SER A 63 10.25 -0.10 0.13
CA SER A 63 10.99 0.78 1.02
C SER A 63 11.32 0.05 2.31
N SER A 64 12.51 0.23 2.86
CA SER A 64 12.84 -0.38 4.15
C SER A 64 12.01 0.27 5.28
N LYS A 65 11.78 -0.49 6.36
CA LYS A 65 11.07 -0.02 7.56
C LYS A 65 11.66 1.28 8.13
N ASN A 66 12.98 1.42 8.06
CA ASN A 66 13.71 2.54 8.65
C ASN A 66 13.47 3.88 7.94
N TYR A 67 13.01 3.86 6.68
CA TYR A 67 12.76 5.08 5.88
C TYR A 67 11.28 5.25 5.51
N LEU A 68 10.40 4.33 5.96
CA LEU A 68 8.97 4.41 5.67
C LEU A 68 8.40 5.77 6.06
N ALA A 69 8.94 6.33 7.15
CA ALA A 69 8.52 7.60 7.68
C ALA A 69 8.55 8.74 6.70
N ASP A 70 9.77 9.16 6.43
CA ASP A 70 10.10 10.23 5.51
C ASP A 70 9.56 9.94 4.12
N TYR A 71 9.48 8.65 3.76
CA TYR A 71 8.93 8.21 2.49
C TYR A 71 7.43 8.48 2.38
N LEU A 72 6.59 8.00 3.32
CA LEU A 72 5.14 8.30 3.32
C LEU A 72 4.89 9.81 3.45
N GLU A 73 5.71 10.48 4.27
CA GLU A 73 6.02 11.91 4.30
C GLU A 73 5.89 12.59 2.92
N GLY A 74 6.79 12.18 2.03
CA GLY A 74 7.02 12.79 0.72
C GLY A 74 6.03 12.39 -0.37
N LEU A 75 5.18 11.38 -0.16
CA LEU A 75 4.25 10.91 -1.20
C LEU A 75 3.10 11.87 -1.47
N ASN A 76 2.76 12.74 -0.50
CA ASN A 76 1.64 13.69 -0.61
C ASN A 76 0.35 12.99 -1.12
N ALA A 77 0.02 11.86 -0.51
CA ALA A 77 -1.15 11.07 -0.87
C ALA A 77 -2.43 11.67 -0.27
N ASP A 78 -3.54 11.53 -0.99
CA ASP A 78 -4.86 11.91 -0.49
C ASP A 78 -5.44 10.82 0.43
N ILE A 79 -5.11 9.56 0.12
CA ILE A 79 -5.58 8.38 0.82
C ILE A 79 -4.39 7.46 1.09
N PHE A 80 -4.24 7.03 2.33
CA PHE A 80 -3.39 5.90 2.71
C PHE A 80 -4.29 4.75 3.12
N HIS A 81 -4.14 3.61 2.46
CA HIS A 81 -4.90 2.40 2.74
C HIS A 81 -3.94 1.27 3.10
N ILE A 82 -4.10 0.71 4.29
CA ILE A 82 -3.20 -0.28 4.87
C ILE A 82 -3.87 -1.65 4.80
N HIS A 83 -3.30 -2.56 4.02
CA HIS A 83 -3.69 -3.96 3.92
C HIS A 83 -2.90 -4.78 4.92
N HIS A 84 -3.59 -5.33 5.92
CA HIS A 84 -3.00 -6.27 6.85
C HIS A 84 -3.95 -7.47 7.05
N GLY A 85 -3.38 -8.66 7.20
CA GLY A 85 -4.14 -9.80 7.70
C GLY A 85 -4.60 -9.48 9.12
N GLY A 86 -5.85 -9.81 9.46
CA GLY A 86 -6.37 -9.65 10.82
C GLY A 86 -5.60 -10.52 11.81
N TRP A 87 -4.48 -10.02 12.32
CA TRP A 87 -3.77 -10.56 13.47
C TRP A 87 -3.97 -9.57 14.61
N GLY A 88 -4.92 -9.89 15.49
CA GLY A 88 -5.17 -9.25 16.79
C GLY A 88 -5.28 -7.72 16.74
N ASP A 89 -6.51 -7.21 16.72
CA ASP A 89 -6.78 -5.82 17.07
C ASP A 89 -6.10 -5.44 18.40
N MET A 90 -4.94 -4.79 18.29
CA MET A 90 -4.38 -3.88 19.29
C MET A 90 -4.36 -2.47 18.68
N GLY A 91 -5.50 -2.08 18.14
CA GLY A 91 -5.82 -0.71 17.75
C GLY A 91 -5.76 -0.47 16.25
N ALA A 92 -6.94 -0.36 15.63
CA ALA A 92 -7.11 0.49 14.47
C ALA A 92 -6.38 1.83 14.69
N PRO A 93 -5.80 2.46 13.65
CA PRO A 93 -5.25 3.80 13.78
C PRO A 93 -6.41 4.75 14.11
N SER A 94 -6.63 4.97 15.40
CA SER A 94 -7.50 6.03 15.87
C SER A 94 -6.96 7.31 15.27
N ARG A 95 -7.79 8.03 14.52
CA ARG A 95 -7.57 9.40 14.10
C ARG A 95 -7.13 10.24 15.31
N ARG A 96 -5.84 10.28 15.60
CA ARG A 96 -5.23 11.33 16.39
C ARG A 96 -4.59 12.26 15.38
N GLN A 97 -5.26 13.39 15.19
CA GLN A 97 -4.66 14.58 14.63
C GLN A 97 -3.23 14.74 15.19
N ASN A 98 -2.27 14.91 14.27
CA ASN A 98 -0.96 15.51 14.48
C ASN A 98 0.22 14.72 15.08
N LYS A 99 0.42 13.41 14.89
CA LYS A 99 1.79 12.78 14.86
C LYS A 99 1.81 11.44 14.09
N PRO A 100 2.91 11.09 13.38
CA PRO A 100 3.04 9.80 12.72
C PRO A 100 3.26 8.69 13.75
N VAL A 101 2.59 7.56 13.55
CA VAL A 101 2.82 6.32 14.31
C VAL A 101 3.56 5.35 13.40
N TYR A 102 4.85 5.14 13.69
CA TYR A 102 5.60 4.00 13.18
C TYR A 102 5.44 2.84 14.16
N ARG A 103 4.86 1.74 13.69
CA ARG A 103 4.97 0.41 14.31
C ARG A 103 5.10 -0.62 13.21
#